data_AF-A0A6B3H4F1-F1
#
_entry.id   AF-A0A6B3H4F1-F1
#
_cell.length_a   1.000
_cell.length_b   1.000
_cell.length_c   1.000
_cell.angle_alpha   90.00
_cell.angle_beta   90.00
_cell.angle_gamma   90.00
#
_symmetry.space_group_name_H-M   'P 1'
#
loop_
_entity.id
_entity.type
_entity.pdbx_description
1 polymer ?
#
loop_
_entity_poly.entity_id
_entity_poly.type
_entity_poly.pdbx_seq_one_letter_code
_entity_poly.pdbx_strand_id
1 'polypeptide(L)'
;NQEKILVEWSEENVKAGRKPVEIKYFQKENDYYLPLQSGRIDAHLGPSPSAAYHVATAGQSEIAGQISGAGGDLQGKIAATTKKDSGLVKAYAAAIDHIIEDGSYGKVLKRWGLTGEAVEKS
;
A
#
# COMPACT_ATOMS: atom_id res chain seq x y z
N ASN A 1 -10.58 -6.50 -0.25
CA ASN A 1 -11.32 -5.25 0.05
C ASN A 1 -10.74 -4.70 1.35
N GLN A 2 -10.08 -3.53 1.34
CA GLN A 2 -9.34 -2.99 2.50
C GLN A 2 -10.26 -2.64 3.68
N GLU A 3 -11.49 -2.19 3.40
CA GLU A 3 -12.49 -1.91 4.43
C GLU A 3 -12.79 -3.14 5.30
N LYS A 4 -12.91 -4.31 4.66
CA LYS A 4 -13.22 -5.57 5.34
C LYS A 4 -12.21 -5.86 6.47
N ILE A 5 -10.94 -5.49 6.28
CA ILE A 5 -9.89 -5.66 7.28
C ILE A 5 -10.19 -4.84 8.54
N LEU A 6 -10.55 -3.56 8.39
CA LEU A 6 -10.88 -2.71 9.56
C LEU A 6 -12.10 -3.23 10.31
N VAL A 7 -13.11 -3.71 9.58
CA VAL A 7 -14.32 -4.29 10.17
C VAL A 7 -13.98 -5.56 10.95
N GLU A 8 -13.23 -6.48 10.36
CA GLU A 8 -12.80 -7.73 11.01
C GLU A 8 -11.95 -7.46 12.26
N TRP A 9 -11.00 -6.52 12.20
CA TRP A 9 -10.21 -6.12 13.37
C TRP A 9 -11.06 -5.50 14.48
N SER A 10 -12.11 -4.74 14.13
CA SER A 10 -13.06 -4.21 15.12
C SER A 10 -13.83 -5.34 15.81
N GLU A 11 -14.28 -6.33 15.06
CA GLU A 11 -14.93 -7.53 15.61
C GLU A 11 -13.99 -8.33 16.52
N GLU A 12 -12.72 -8.51 16.13
CA GLU A 12 -11.70 -9.17 16.93
C GLU A 12 -11.41 -8.43 18.24
N ASN A 13 -11.36 -7.08 18.21
CA ASN A 13 -11.23 -6.28 19.43
C ASN A 13 -12.40 -6.53 20.38
N VAL A 14 -13.64 -6.56 19.89
CA VAL A 14 -14.82 -6.85 20.71
C VAL A 14 -14.76 -8.27 21.29
N LYS A 15 -14.39 -9.27 20.48
CA LYS A 15 -14.19 -10.66 20.94
C LYS A 15 -13.12 -10.76 22.03
N ALA A 16 -12.10 -9.91 21.96
CA ALA A 16 -11.02 -9.81 22.95
C ALA A 16 -11.37 -8.93 24.16
N GLY A 17 -12.61 -8.43 24.29
CA GLY A 17 -13.05 -7.59 25.42
C GLY A 17 -12.58 -6.13 25.34
N ARG A 18 -12.12 -5.67 24.18
CA ARG A 18 -11.71 -4.29 23.92
C ARG A 18 -12.86 -3.50 23.29
N LYS A 19 -12.75 -2.18 23.28
CA LYS A 19 -13.72 -1.31 22.59
C LYS A 19 -13.63 -1.53 21.07
N PRO A 20 -14.76 -1.45 20.33
CA PRO A 20 -14.74 -1.48 18.87
C PRO A 20 -13.99 -0.27 18.32
N VAL A 21 -13.46 -0.41 17.11
CA VAL A 21 -12.86 0.69 16.35
C VAL A 21 -13.96 1.62 15.84
N GLU A 22 -13.80 2.93 16.03
CA GLU A 22 -14.66 3.93 15.39
C GLU A 22 -14.18 4.18 13.95
N ILE A 23 -14.88 3.62 12.97
CA ILE A 23 -14.51 3.74 11.56
C ILE A 23 -15.10 5.02 10.97
N LYS A 24 -14.23 5.87 10.41
CA LYS A 24 -14.61 7.07 9.65
C LYS A 24 -14.30 6.86 8.17
N TYR A 25 -15.28 7.21 7.34
CA TYR A 25 -15.15 7.09 5.89
C TYR A 25 -14.87 8.45 5.27
N PHE A 26 -13.88 8.48 4.37
CA PHE A 26 -13.46 9.66 3.63
C PHE A 26 -13.40 9.34 2.15
N GLN A 27 -13.80 10.28 1.30
CA GLN A 27 -13.90 10.06 -0.15
C GLN A 27 -12.64 10.52 -0.90
N LYS A 28 -11.90 11.50 -0.37
CA LYS A 28 -10.70 12.06 -0.99
C LYS A 28 -9.54 12.06 -0.02
N GLU A 29 -8.31 12.12 -0.56
CA GLU A 29 -7.08 12.14 0.25
C GLU A 29 -7.01 13.32 1.23
N ASN A 30 -7.33 14.52 0.75
CA ASN A 30 -7.36 15.72 1.60
C ASN A 30 -8.38 15.62 2.73
N ASP A 31 -9.40 14.77 2.60
CA ASP A 31 -10.45 14.64 3.60
C ASP A 31 -9.98 13.86 4.82
N TYR A 32 -8.92 13.03 4.74
CA TYR A 32 -8.41 12.26 5.88
C TYR A 32 -7.06 12.73 6.45
N TYR A 33 -6.18 13.36 5.65
CA TYR A 33 -4.89 13.84 6.20
C TYR A 33 -5.05 14.98 7.21
N LEU A 34 -6.00 15.91 6.98
CA LEU A 34 -6.25 16.99 7.94
C LEU A 34 -6.87 16.46 9.27
N PRO A 35 -7.88 15.58 9.25
CA PRO A 35 -8.32 14.88 10.46
C PRO A 35 -7.21 14.09 11.17
N LEU A 36 -6.31 13.43 10.44
CA LEU A 36 -5.18 12.71 11.02
C LEU A 36 -4.23 13.68 11.73
N GLN A 37 -3.83 14.75 11.06
CA GLN A 37 -2.93 15.76 11.62
C GLN A 37 -3.54 16.48 12.84
N SER A 38 -4.86 16.70 12.83
CA SER A 38 -5.56 17.38 13.94
C SER A 38 -5.97 16.44 15.08
N GLY A 39 -5.69 15.13 14.99
CA GLY A 39 -6.06 14.14 16.02
C GLY A 39 -7.55 13.81 16.08
N ARG A 40 -8.32 14.10 15.02
CA ARG A 40 -9.72 13.67 14.91
C ARG A 40 -9.86 12.21 14.51
N ILE A 41 -8.81 11.64 13.92
CA ILE A 41 -8.64 10.20 13.71
C ILE A 41 -7.23 9.84 14.16
N ASP A 42 -7.06 8.63 14.70
CA ASP A 42 -5.76 8.15 15.18
C ASP A 42 -4.90 7.54 14.07
N ALA A 43 -5.55 6.97 13.04
CA ALA A 43 -4.87 6.29 11.94
C ALA A 43 -5.70 6.31 10.65
N HIS A 44 -5.00 6.16 9.53
CA HIS A 44 -5.59 5.89 8.22
C HIS A 44 -5.07 4.54 7.70
N LEU A 45 -6.00 3.67 7.27
CA LEU A 45 -5.65 2.45 6.54
C LEU A 45 -5.98 2.65 5.06
N GLY A 46 -4.98 2.49 4.20
CA GLY A 46 -5.11 2.69 2.76
C GLY A 46 -3.92 2.13 1.97
N PRO A 47 -3.81 2.47 0.68
CA PRO A 47 -2.73 1.98 -0.18
C PRO A 47 -1.33 2.42 0.30
N SER A 48 -0.40 1.47 0.44
CA SER A 48 1.00 1.73 0.85
C SER A 48 1.68 2.82 0.00
N PRO A 49 1.56 2.85 -1.34
CA PRO A 49 2.29 3.85 -2.13
C PRO A 49 1.85 5.30 -1.86
N SER A 50 0.55 5.54 -1.70
CA SER A 50 0.02 6.88 -1.37
C SER A 50 0.51 7.32 0.01
N ALA A 51 0.49 6.41 1.00
CA ALA A 51 0.95 6.70 2.34
C ALA A 51 2.47 6.98 2.37
N ALA A 52 3.28 6.17 1.69
CA ALA A 52 4.73 6.36 1.60
C ALA A 52 5.11 7.71 0.96
N TYR A 53 4.43 8.08 -0.12
CA TYR A 53 4.63 9.38 -0.76
C TYR A 53 4.26 10.55 0.16
N HIS A 54 3.11 10.46 0.85
CA HIS A 54 2.69 11.51 1.77
C HIS A 54 3.67 11.67 2.93
N VAL A 55 4.09 10.58 3.57
CA VAL A 55 5.10 10.61 4.65
C VAL A 55 6.41 11.26 4.17
N ALA A 56 6.88 10.88 2.97
CA ALA A 56 8.13 11.39 2.41
C ALA A 56 8.07 12.89 2.02
N THR A 57 6.89 13.42 1.72
CA THR A 57 6.73 14.80 1.19
C THR A 57 6.15 15.78 2.17
N ALA A 58 5.21 15.36 3.02
CA ALA A 58 4.58 16.20 4.02
C ALA A 58 5.35 16.23 5.34
N GLY A 59 6.00 15.12 5.74
CA GLY A 59 6.79 15.03 6.97
C GLY A 59 5.96 15.25 8.25
N GLN A 60 4.66 14.95 8.21
CA GLN A 60 3.70 15.22 9.30
C GLN A 60 3.07 13.94 9.89
N SER A 61 3.43 12.78 9.36
CA SER A 61 2.90 11.47 9.76
C SER A 61 3.98 10.41 9.54
N GLU A 62 3.73 9.20 10.02
CA GLU A 62 4.61 8.05 9.86
C GLU A 62 3.83 6.79 9.48
N ILE A 63 4.52 5.80 8.91
CA ILE A 63 3.94 4.48 8.64
C ILE A 63 4.05 3.64 9.91
N ALA A 64 2.91 3.39 10.56
CA ALA A 64 2.85 2.56 11.78
C ALA A 64 2.88 1.05 11.51
N GLY A 65 2.63 0.62 10.26
CA GLY A 65 2.64 -0.78 9.87
C GLY A 65 2.18 -0.99 8.43
N GLN A 66 2.40 -2.21 7.93
CA GLN A 66 1.97 -2.64 6.61
C GLN A 66 1.29 -4.02 6.70
N ILE A 67 0.25 -4.20 5.90
CA ILE A 67 -0.48 -5.46 5.79
C ILE A 67 -0.72 -5.78 4.32
N SER A 68 -0.80 -7.06 3.99
CA SER A 68 -1.14 -7.46 2.64
C SER A 68 -2.63 -7.25 2.36
N GLY A 69 -2.93 -6.65 1.20
CA GLY A 69 -4.30 -6.50 0.72
C GLY A 69 -5.01 -7.82 0.39
N ALA A 70 -4.27 -8.94 0.32
CA ALA A 70 -4.82 -10.28 0.13
C ALA A 70 -5.15 -11.00 1.46
N GLY A 71 -5.02 -10.33 2.60
CA GLY A 71 -5.20 -10.89 3.93
C GLY A 71 -3.88 -11.25 4.62
N GLY A 72 -3.94 -11.69 5.87
CA GLY A 72 -2.75 -11.98 6.69
C GLY A 72 -1.86 -13.10 6.15
N ASP A 73 -2.46 -14.07 5.44
CA ASP A 73 -1.78 -15.32 5.04
C ASP A 73 -1.22 -15.30 3.60
N LEU A 74 -1.55 -14.28 2.81
CA LEU A 74 -1.21 -14.23 1.39
C LEU A 74 -0.62 -12.88 1.03
N GLN A 75 0.47 -12.86 0.28
CA GLN A 75 0.96 -11.64 -0.35
C GLN A 75 0.14 -11.32 -1.61
N GLY A 76 -0.56 -10.19 -1.59
CA GLY A 76 -1.32 -9.70 -2.73
C GLY A 76 -0.39 -9.19 -3.82
N LYS A 77 0.04 -10.08 -4.74
CA LYS A 77 0.84 -9.67 -5.90
C LYS A 77 -0.05 -8.92 -6.90
N ILE A 78 0.43 -7.76 -7.33
CA ILE A 78 -0.20 -6.95 -8.39
C ILE A 78 0.61 -7.17 -9.67
N ALA A 79 -0.09 -7.37 -10.79
CA ALA A 79 0.54 -7.58 -12.09
C ALA A 79 -0.07 -6.68 -13.15
N ALA A 80 0.78 -6.20 -14.07
CA ALA A 80 0.33 -5.62 -15.33
C ALA A 80 0.17 -6.74 -16.37
N THR A 81 -0.88 -6.68 -17.18
CA THR A 81 -1.15 -7.69 -18.21
C THR A 81 -1.25 -7.05 -19.59
N THR A 82 -0.87 -7.81 -20.62
CA THR A 82 -1.06 -7.42 -22.02
C THR A 82 -2.14 -8.29 -22.66
N LYS A 83 -2.73 -7.84 -23.76
CA LYS A 83 -3.63 -8.67 -24.56
C LYS A 83 -2.94 -9.99 -24.94
N LYS A 84 -3.67 -11.11 -24.80
CA LYS A 84 -3.20 -12.43 -25.22
C LYS A 84 -2.75 -12.39 -26.69
N ASP A 85 -1.67 -13.09 -26.98
CA ASP A 85 -1.07 -13.22 -28.33
C ASP A 85 -0.55 -11.90 -28.95
N SER A 86 -0.43 -10.82 -28.17
CA SER A 86 0.18 -9.55 -28.64
C SER A 86 1.70 -9.60 -28.80
N GLY A 87 2.36 -10.63 -28.23
CA GLY A 87 3.81 -10.71 -28.13
C GLY A 87 4.46 -9.74 -27.13
N LEU A 88 3.68 -8.82 -26.53
CA LEU A 88 4.21 -7.73 -25.73
C LEU A 88 4.67 -8.15 -24.33
N VAL A 89 4.00 -9.13 -23.71
CA VAL A 89 4.32 -9.54 -22.32
C VAL A 89 5.81 -9.91 -22.15
N LYS A 90 6.41 -10.60 -23.12
CA LYS A 90 7.83 -11.00 -23.06
C LYS A 90 8.76 -9.80 -23.21
N ALA A 91 8.43 -8.86 -24.08
CA ALA A 91 9.23 -7.65 -24.29
C ALA A 91 9.22 -6.74 -23.06
N TYR A 92 8.05 -6.56 -22.43
CA TYR A 92 7.94 -5.79 -21.19
C TYR A 92 8.66 -6.48 -20.02
N ALA A 93 8.49 -7.80 -19.85
CA ALA A 93 9.21 -8.54 -18.83
C ALA A 93 10.73 -8.38 -18.97
N ALA A 94 11.27 -8.53 -20.19
CA ALA A 94 12.68 -8.34 -20.45
C ALA A 94 13.17 -6.91 -20.16
N ALA A 95 12.37 -5.90 -20.51
CA ALA A 95 12.71 -4.50 -20.21
C ALA A 95 12.70 -4.20 -18.69
N ILE A 96 11.74 -4.79 -17.95
CA ILE A 96 11.67 -4.67 -16.49
C ILE A 96 12.84 -5.39 -15.83
N ASP A 97 13.15 -6.62 -16.25
CA ASP A 97 14.30 -7.38 -15.76
C ASP A 97 15.60 -6.60 -15.97
N HIS A 98 15.78 -5.97 -17.14
CA HIS A 98 16.95 -5.15 -17.41
C HIS A 98 17.11 -3.97 -16.44
N ILE A 99 16.04 -3.24 -16.13
CA ILE A 99 16.11 -2.11 -15.18
C ILE A 99 16.24 -2.56 -13.72
N ILE A 100 15.86 -3.81 -13.41
CA ILE A 100 16.16 -4.44 -12.12
C ILE A 100 17.66 -4.74 -12.03
N GLU A 101 18.23 -5.39 -13.05
CA GLU A 101 19.63 -5.78 -13.12
C GLU A 101 20.59 -4.57 -13.10
N ASP A 102 20.26 -3.50 -13.82
CA ASP A 102 21.08 -2.27 -13.86
C ASP A 102 20.93 -1.37 -12.61
N GLY A 103 19.99 -1.72 -11.72
CA GLY A 103 19.70 -1.03 -10.47
C GLY A 103 18.89 0.27 -10.61
N SER A 104 18.48 0.66 -11.81
CA SER A 104 17.64 1.86 -12.02
C SER A 104 16.25 1.71 -11.41
N TYR A 105 15.66 0.50 -11.44
CA TYR A 105 14.43 0.15 -10.72
C TYR A 105 14.53 0.45 -9.22
N GLY A 106 15.59 -0.03 -8.57
CA GLY A 106 15.83 0.19 -7.15
C GLY A 106 16.00 1.68 -6.80
N LYS A 107 16.65 2.47 -7.67
CA LYS A 107 16.78 3.93 -7.50
C LYS A 107 15.42 4.61 -7.54
N VAL A 108 14.53 4.21 -8.46
CA VAL A 108 13.17 4.73 -8.52
C VAL A 108 12.41 4.37 -7.24
N LEU A 109 12.38 3.10 -6.83
CA LEU A 109 11.69 2.70 -5.60
C LEU A 109 12.19 3.47 -4.38
N LYS A 110 13.51 3.59 -4.22
CA LYS A 110 14.11 4.33 -3.11
C LYS A 110 13.69 5.79 -3.09
N ARG A 111 13.61 6.46 -4.24
CA ARG A 111 13.15 7.85 -4.35
C ARG A 111 11.74 8.03 -3.78
N TRP A 112 10.88 7.03 -3.92
CA TRP A 112 9.48 7.08 -3.49
C TRP A 112 9.22 6.37 -2.15
N GLY A 113 10.26 5.89 -1.47
CA GLY A 113 10.10 5.15 -0.21
C GLY A 113 9.47 3.75 -0.37
N LEU A 114 9.55 3.17 -1.57
CA LEU A 114 8.89 1.90 -1.93
C LEU A 114 9.86 0.72 -2.01
N THR A 115 11.04 0.80 -1.39
CA THR A 115 12.04 -0.27 -1.46
C THR A 115 11.51 -1.62 -0.96
N GLY A 116 10.59 -1.62 0.00
CA GLY A 116 9.95 -2.85 0.52
C GLY A 116 8.99 -3.53 -0.47
N GLU A 117 8.60 -2.84 -1.55
CA GLU A 117 7.73 -3.36 -2.61
C GLU A 117 8.53 -3.94 -3.80
N ALA A 118 9.86 -4.03 -3.65
CA ALA A 118 10.74 -4.51 -4.71
C ALA A 118 10.47 -5.99 -5.05
N VAL A 119 10.53 -6.30 -6.34
CA VAL A 119 10.60 -7.69 -6.83
C VAL A 119 11.98 -7.97 -7.40
N GLU A 120 12.43 -9.22 -7.27
CA GLU A 120 13.73 -9.66 -7.79
C GLU A 120 13.71 -9.86 -9.31
N LYS A 121 12.53 -10.10 -9.89
CA LYS A 121 12.32 -10.38 -11.31
C LYS A 121 10.86 -10.14 -11.72
N SER A 122 10.63 -9.79 -12.99
CA SER A 122 9.32 -9.76 -13.63
C SER A 122 8.71 -11.14 -13.90
#